data_AF-A0A838DDP1-F1
#
_entry.id   AF-A0A838DDP1-F1
#
_cell.length_a   1.000
_cell.length_b   1.000
_cell.length_c   1.000
_cell.angle_alpha   90.00
_cell.angle_beta   90.00
_cell.angle_gamma   90.00
#
_symmetry.space_group_name_H-M   'P 1'
#
loop_
_entity.id
_entity.type
_entity.pdbx_description
1 polymer ?
#
loop_
_entity_poly.entity_id
_entity_poly.type
_entity_poly.pdbx_seq_one_letter_code
_entity_poly.pdbx_strand_id
1 'polypeptide(L)' 'MDSIIEAKQLQIERKHFHVELRENDRGKFLRITEEAHGRRNTIIVPSTGVDEFTAAIGQVLASDTHTSAAS' A
#
# COMPACT_ATOMS: atom_id res chain seq x y z
N MET A 1 -13.05 -17.96 3.32
CA MET A 1 -12.14 -17.78 2.17
C MET A 1 -12.29 -16.34 1.73
N ASP A 2 -11.22 -15.61 1.45
CA ASP A 2 -11.31 -14.23 0.96
C ASP A 2 -11.27 -14.17 -0.57
N SER A 3 -11.99 -13.23 -1.17
CA SER A 3 -12.01 -13.00 -2.62
C SER A 3 -11.19 -11.76 -2.97
N ILE A 4 -10.62 -11.74 -4.18
CA ILE A 4 -10.00 -10.53 -4.74
C ILE A 4 -11.08 -9.78 -5.49
N ILE A 5 -11.26 -8.49 -5.16
CA ILE A 5 -12.14 -7.57 -5.89
C ILE A 5 -11.38 -6.95 -7.05
N GLU A 6 -10.20 -6.40 -6.78
CA GLU A 6 -9.30 -5.77 -7.77
C GLU A 6 -7.86 -5.99 -7.33
N ALA A 7 -6.96 -6.11 -8.30
CA ALA A 7 -5.52 -6.26 -8.05
C ALA A 7 -4.67 -5.47 -9.05
N LYS A 8 -3.57 -4.92 -8.56
CA LYS A 8 -2.49 -4.34 -9.37
C LYS A 8 -1.15 -4.94 -8.96
N GLN A 9 -0.30 -5.15 -9.94
CA GLN A 9 1.07 -5.60 -9.74
C GLN A 9 2.02 -4.54 -10.26
N LEU A 10 3.06 -4.26 -9.49
CA LEU A 10 4.08 -3.28 -9.85
C LEU A 10 5.44 -3.91 -9.61
N GLN A 11 6.33 -3.81 -10.60
CA GLN A 11 7.74 -4.13 -10.39
C GLN A 11 8.52 -2.82 -10.32
N ILE A 12 9.22 -2.61 -9.22
CA ILE A 12 10.09 -1.45 -9.01
C ILE A 12 11.46 -2.00 -8.64
N GLU A 13 12.43 -1.79 -9.54
CA GLU A 13 13.76 -2.40 -9.45
C GLU A 13 13.67 -3.93 -9.26
N ARG A 14 14.21 -4.44 -8.16
CA ARG A 14 14.24 -5.85 -7.75
C ARG A 14 13.04 -6.27 -6.88
N LYS A 15 12.11 -5.35 -6.61
CA LYS A 15 10.95 -5.57 -5.74
C LYS A 15 9.68 -5.75 -6.58
N HIS A 16 8.89 -6.75 -6.22
CA HIS A 16 7.55 -6.98 -6.78
C HIS A 16 6.51 -6.63 -5.72
N PHE A 17 5.58 -5.75 -6.09
CA PHE A 17 4.48 -5.33 -5.23
C PHE A 17 3.16 -5.85 -5.77
N HIS A 18 2.35 -6.44 -4.90
CA HIS A 18 0.97 -6.81 -5.19
C HIS A 18 0.06 -5.98 -4.28
N VAL A 19 -0.79 -5.15 -4.89
CA VAL A 19 -1.76 -4.31 -4.20
C VAL A 19 -3.14 -4.83 -4.55
N GLU A 20 -3.86 -5.37 -3.56
CA GLU A 20 -5.11 -6.09 -3.77
C GLU A 20 -6.19 -5.57 -2.84
N LEU A 21 -7.34 -5.17 -3.39
CA LEU A 21 -8.54 -4.96 -2.60
C LEU A 21 -9.26 -6.31 -2.49
N ARG A 22 -9.48 -6.77 -1.27
CA ARG A 22 -10.06 -8.09 -0.98
C ARG A 22 -11.26 -7.96 -0.04
N GLU A 23 -12.09 -9.00 -0.01
CA GLU A 23 -13.27 -9.08 0.84
C GLU A 23 -13.39 -10.45 1.50
N ASN A 24 -13.83 -10.45 2.76
CA ASN A 24 -14.21 -11.64 3.50
C ASN A 24 -15.46 -11.34 4.35
N ASP A 25 -15.87 -12.31 5.18
CA ASP A 25 -17.07 -12.19 6.02
C ASP A 25 -17.03 -11.02 7.04
N ARG A 26 -15.84 -10.45 7.31
CA ARG A 26 -15.65 -9.28 8.18
C ARG A 26 -15.63 -7.96 7.42
N GLY A 27 -15.73 -8.01 6.08
CA GLY A 27 -15.74 -6.86 5.18
C GLY A 27 -14.50 -6.76 4.30
N LYS A 28 -14.29 -5.56 3.75
CA LYS A 28 -13.24 -5.27 2.77
C LYS A 28 -11.95 -4.80 3.43
N PHE A 29 -10.83 -5.11 2.79
CA PHE A 29 -9.50 -4.69 3.22
C PHE A 29 -8.54 -4.61 2.04
N LEU A 30 -7.56 -3.72 2.14
CA LEU A 30 -6.43 -3.62 1.22
C LEU A 30 -5.31 -4.53 1.74
N ARG A 31 -4.78 -5.39 0.87
CA ARG A 31 -3.58 -6.19 1.13
C ARG A 31 -2.47 -5.69 0.23
N ILE A 32 -1.33 -5.32 0.81
CA ILE A 32 -0.12 -4.95 0.08
C ILE A 32 0.94 -5.98 0.42
N THR A 33 1.46 -6.65 -0.61
CA THR A 33 2.55 -7.61 -0.49
C THR A 33 3.78 -7.07 -1.21
N GLU A 34 4.93 -7.12 -0.57
CA GLU A 34 6.24 -6.87 -1.16
C GLU A 34 7.02 -8.19 -1.23
N GLU A 35 7.59 -8.48 -2.39
CA GLU A 35 8.49 -9.62 -2.61
C GLU A 35 9.85 -9.15 -3.13
N ALA A 36 10.92 -9.54 -2.43
CA ALA A 36 12.29 -9.21 -2.80
C ALA A 36 13.27 -10.24 -2.24
N HIS A 37 14.23 -10.72 -3.05
CA HIS A 37 15.27 -11.70 -2.63
C HIS A 37 14.70 -12.95 -1.96
N GLY A 38 13.57 -13.44 -2.47
CA GLY A 38 12.86 -14.60 -1.90
C GLY A 38 12.19 -14.33 -0.55
N ARG A 39 12.18 -13.09 -0.06
CA ARG A 39 11.41 -12.68 1.13
C ARG A 39 10.10 -12.04 0.72
N ARG A 40 9.06 -12.28 1.51
CA ARG A 40 7.71 -11.80 1.30
C ARG A 40 7.20 -11.09 2.55
N ASN A 41 6.92 -9.80 2.45
CA ASN A 41 6.32 -8.99 3.50
C ASN A 41 4.88 -8.66 3.11
N THR A 42 3.97 -8.62 4.07
CA THR A 42 2.56 -8.29 3.80
C THR A 42 2.01 -7.40 4.90
N ILE A 43 1.31 -6.34 4.50
CA ILE A 43 0.48 -5.53 5.39
C ILE A 43 -0.99 -5.61 4.95
N ILE A 44 -1.89 -5.42 5.91
CA ILE A 44 -3.33 -5.37 5.70
C ILE A 44 -3.86 -4.08 6.30
N VAL A 45 -4.61 -3.32 5.51
CA VAL A 45 -5.31 -2.10 5.93
C VAL A 45 -6.81 -2.36 5.84
N PRO A 46 -7.57 -2.32 6.94
CA PRO A 46 -9.03 -2.39 6.88
C PRO A 46 -9.59 -1.29 5.98
N SER A 47 -10.64 -1.58 5.20
CA SER A 47 -11.24 -0.61 4.27
C SER A 47 -11.64 0.72 4.95
N THR A 48 -12.01 0.67 6.23
CA THR A 48 -12.35 1.86 7.03
C THR A 48 -11.20 2.85 7.23
N GLY A 49 -9.95 2.42 7.04
CA GLY A 49 -8.75 3.26 7.21
C GLY A 49 -7.94 3.46 5.93
N VAL A 50 -8.42 3.01 4.77
CA VAL A 50 -7.66 3.10 3.51
C VAL A 50 -7.45 4.56 3.08
N ASP A 51 -8.49 5.40 3.18
CA ASP A 51 -8.40 6.80 2.78
C ASP A 51 -7.40 7.58 3.64
N GLU A 52 -7.43 7.38 4.97
CA GLU A 52 -6.48 7.98 5.90
C GLU A 52 -5.06 7.47 5.65
N PHE A 53 -4.89 6.17 5.41
CA PHE A 53 -3.60 5.55 5.09
C PHE A 53 -2.99 6.14 3.80
N THR A 54 -3.79 6.28 2.74
CA THR A 54 -3.32 6.86 1.47
C THR A 54 -3.04 8.36 1.61
N ALA A 55 -3.87 9.10 2.35
CA ALA A 55 -3.62 10.51 2.64
C ALA A 55 -2.31 10.70 3.42
N ALA A 56 -2.03 9.86 4.42
CA ALA A 56 -0.80 9.91 5.18
C ALA A 56 0.45 9.69 4.31
N ILE A 57 0.40 8.74 3.36
CA ILE A 57 1.48 8.55 2.38
C ILE A 57 1.69 9.85 1.58
N GLY A 58 0.61 10.44 1.07
CA GLY A 58 0.69 11.71 0.32
C GLY A 58 1.29 12.86 1.13
N GLN A 59 0.91 13.00 2.40
CA GLN A 59 1.44 14.02 3.30
C GLN A 59 2.95 13.85 3.56
N VAL A 60 3.41 12.61 3.77
CA VAL A 60 4.84 12.32 3.96
C VAL A 60 5.62 12.66 2.69
N LEU A 61 5.11 12.30 1.51
CA LEU A 61 5.76 12.61 0.23
C LEU A 61 5.80 14.12 -0.05
N ALA A 62 4.75 14.86 0.29
CA ALA A 62 4.74 16.31 0.16
C ALA A 62 5.71 16.99 1.14
N SER A 63 5.95 16.40 2.32
CA SER A 63 6.86 16.97 3.33
C SER A 63 8.32 17.05 2.86
N ASP A 64 8.72 16.22 1.90
CA ASP A 64 10.07 16.24 1.31
C ASP A 64 10.32 17.47 0.41
N THR A 65 9.25 18.16 -0.02
CA THR A 65 9.37 19.35 -0.91
C THR A 65 9.56 20.68 -0.18
N HIS A 66 9.72 20.71 1.16
CA HIS A 66 9.82 21.96 1.94
C HIS A 66 11.17 22.23 2.65
N THR A 67 12.27 21.53 2.31
CA THR A 67 13.59 21.75 2.98
C THR A 67 14.63 22.49 2.11
N SER A 68 14.23 23.34 1.16
CA SER A 68 15.19 24.24 0.49
C SER A 68 14.53 25.52 -0.01
N ALA A 69 14.28 26.45 0.91
CA ALA A 69 14.19 27.89 0.64
C ALA A 69 14.10 28.66 1.96
N ALA A 70 15.18 28.71 2.72
CA ALA A 70 15.42 29.83 3.64
C ALA A 70 16.92 30.10 3.65
N SER A 71 17.25 31.24 3.06
CA SER A 71 18.56 31.88 2.93
C SER A 71 19.19 32.20 4.28
#